data_AF-A0A875S241-F1
#
_entry.id   AF-A0A875S241-F1
#
_cell.length_a   1.000
_cell.length_b   1.000
_cell.length_c   1.000
_cell.angle_alpha   90.00
_cell.angle_beta   90.00
_cell.angle_gamma   90.00
#
_symmetry.space_group_name_H-M   'P 1'
#
loop_
_entity.id
_entity.type
_entity.pdbx_description
1 polymer ?
#
loop_
_entity_poly.entity_id
_entity_poly.type
_entity_poly.pdbx_seq_one_letter_code
_entity_poly.pdbx_strand_id
1 'polypeptide(L)'
;MDDMEDKESDLERLSKDKKEETGKEQGNESDEEMEEADEEEEIEEKKKEAEEKREIEEKREGEENEREQFRTGALNELKDIEIEFATLKDKLYETQLKKLELELKLCEMNKHPDFLYFMKMIDENFKGQIERSINLQKYRLRCLNSQTGAYRVQIHQQFIRNCEDLKYGQIRKITSDWYEINKERRTMDTASLQTPEYYQYNENITADNVESQESISKLVRQRNSVYKEIGNMQALIKYQKVFPSSLNNLEGCDSQDMAQDLRQMNIKPSHHNNKV
;
A
#
# COMPACT_ATOMS: atom_id res chain seq x y z
N MET A 1 5.22 -1.15 6.09
CA MET A 1 6.47 -1.20 5.29
C MET A 1 7.01 -2.63 5.29
N ASP A 2 6.11 -3.61 5.10
CA ASP A 2 6.18 -4.87 5.87
C ASP A 2 6.15 -6.13 4.95
N ASP A 3 6.07 -5.96 3.63
CA ASP A 3 5.94 -7.06 2.65
C ASP A 3 7.31 -7.60 2.12
N MET A 4 8.41 -7.36 2.85
CA MET A 4 9.76 -7.83 2.45
C MET A 4 10.44 -8.79 3.43
N GLU A 5 9.95 -8.99 4.65
CA GLU A 5 10.58 -9.93 5.60
C GLU A 5 10.25 -11.41 5.30
N ASP A 6 9.09 -11.70 4.70
CA ASP A 6 8.64 -13.07 4.42
C ASP A 6 9.46 -13.81 3.33
N LYS A 7 10.31 -13.11 2.56
CA LYS A 7 11.05 -13.71 1.42
C LYS A 7 12.46 -14.21 1.72
N GLU A 8 13.04 -13.85 2.87
CA GLU A 8 14.34 -14.39 3.28
C GLU A 8 14.22 -15.79 3.91
N SER A 9 13.06 -16.12 4.49
CA SER A 9 12.83 -17.39 5.20
C SER A 9 12.79 -18.66 4.32
N ASP A 10 12.43 -18.52 3.04
CA ASP A 10 12.32 -19.65 2.10
C ASP A 10 13.65 -20.00 1.42
N LEU A 11 14.57 -19.04 1.28
CA LEU A 11 15.89 -19.26 0.68
C LEU A 11 16.82 -20.08 1.58
N GLU A 12 16.67 -19.98 2.90
CA GLU A 12 17.52 -20.69 3.86
C GLU A 12 17.20 -22.19 3.97
N ARG A 13 15.96 -22.60 3.60
CA ARG A 13 15.49 -23.99 3.68
C ARG A 13 15.97 -24.91 2.54
N LEU A 14 16.45 -24.37 1.42
CA LEU A 14 16.86 -25.15 0.24
C LEU A 14 18.35 -25.53 0.22
N SER A 15 19.12 -25.15 1.25
CA SER A 15 20.59 -25.23 1.25
C SER A 15 21.19 -26.47 1.93
N LYS A 16 20.36 -27.35 2.54
CA LYS A 16 20.84 -28.31 3.56
C LYS A 16 20.94 -29.79 3.16
N ASP A 17 20.35 -30.21 2.03
CA ASP A 17 20.15 -31.64 1.71
C ASP A 17 21.05 -32.21 0.61
N LYS A 18 22.23 -31.62 0.35
CA LYS A 18 23.22 -32.18 -0.59
C LYS A 18 24.68 -32.03 -0.14
N LYS A 19 25.13 -32.98 0.69
CA LYS A 19 26.53 -33.39 0.88
C LYS A 19 26.57 -34.79 1.50
N GLU A 20 27.70 -35.48 1.34
CA GLU A 20 27.91 -36.91 1.61
C GLU A 20 27.27 -37.82 0.52
N GLU A 21 27.96 -38.80 -0.08
CA GLU A 21 29.36 -39.24 0.10
C GLU A 21 29.96 -39.78 -1.21
N THR A 22 31.29 -39.71 -1.36
CA THR A 22 32.03 -40.07 -2.58
C THR A 22 32.78 -41.39 -2.47
N GLY A 23 32.60 -42.27 -3.45
CA GLY A 23 33.64 -43.05 -4.14
C GLY A 23 34.61 -43.94 -3.35
N LYS A 24 34.59 -45.24 -3.65
CA LYS A 24 35.77 -46.14 -3.57
C LYS A 24 35.84 -47.05 -4.80
N GLU A 25 36.96 -46.98 -5.51
CA GLU A 25 37.45 -48.01 -6.43
C GLU A 25 38.37 -49.01 -5.69
N GLN A 26 38.82 -50.04 -6.40
CA GLN A 26 39.61 -51.24 -6.01
C GLN A 26 38.73 -52.48 -5.71
N GLY A 27 39.03 -53.66 -6.25
CA GLY A 27 40.13 -54.02 -7.17
C GLY A 27 39.97 -55.45 -7.73
N ASN A 28 40.87 -55.84 -8.64
CA ASN A 28 40.98 -57.20 -9.19
C ASN A 28 41.03 -58.28 -8.11
N GLU A 29 40.39 -59.42 -8.35
CA GLU A 29 41.10 -60.71 -8.43
C GLU A 29 40.23 -61.73 -9.17
N SER A 30 40.84 -62.35 -10.19
CA SER A 30 40.35 -63.55 -10.88
C SER A 30 41.22 -64.68 -10.34
N ASP A 31 40.62 -65.80 -9.97
CA ASP A 31 41.37 -67.02 -9.67
C ASP A 31 40.75 -68.21 -10.39
N GLU A 32 41.60 -69.13 -10.79
CA GLU A 32 41.35 -70.17 -11.79
C GLU A 32 41.33 -71.53 -11.10
N GLU A 33 40.18 -72.21 -11.05
CA GLU A 33 40.13 -73.62 -10.64
C GLU A 33 40.00 -74.52 -11.89
N MET A 34 41.15 -75.06 -12.27
CA MET A 34 41.35 -76.04 -13.34
C MET A 34 41.69 -77.38 -12.69
N GLU A 35 40.75 -78.34 -12.72
CA GLU A 35 41.03 -79.74 -12.35
C GLU A 35 41.07 -80.60 -13.62
N GLU A 36 42.24 -81.19 -13.90
CA GLU A 36 42.43 -82.21 -14.94
C GLU A 36 42.63 -83.61 -14.31
N ALA A 37 42.18 -84.61 -15.08
CA ALA A 37 42.63 -86.01 -15.12
C ALA A 37 42.37 -86.94 -13.90
N ASP A 38 41.67 -88.05 -14.18
CA ASP A 38 42.17 -89.40 -13.84
C ASP A 38 41.70 -90.46 -14.87
N GLU A 39 42.47 -91.55 -14.97
CA GLU A 39 42.37 -92.67 -15.95
C GLU A 39 42.43 -94.05 -15.24
N GLU A 40 42.08 -95.21 -15.80
CA GLU A 40 41.66 -95.58 -17.16
C GLU A 40 40.45 -96.55 -17.05
N GLU A 41 40.46 -97.69 -17.77
CA GLU A 41 39.61 -98.88 -17.63
C GLU A 41 38.12 -98.76 -18.06
N GLU A 42 37.52 -99.71 -18.80
CA GLU A 42 38.01 -101.03 -19.23
C GLU A 42 37.51 -101.36 -20.65
N ILE A 43 38.37 -101.96 -21.48
CA ILE A 43 38.04 -102.37 -22.85
C ILE A 43 37.59 -103.84 -22.84
N GLU A 44 36.34 -104.12 -23.22
CA GLU A 44 35.99 -105.23 -24.14
C GLU A 44 34.47 -105.29 -24.41
N GLU A 45 34.05 -105.16 -25.68
CA GLU A 45 33.29 -106.22 -26.35
C GLU A 45 33.28 -106.10 -27.89
N LYS A 46 33.97 -107.06 -28.53
CA LYS A 46 33.44 -107.87 -29.66
C LYS A 46 32.93 -107.15 -30.92
N LYS A 47 33.88 -106.73 -31.76
CA LYS A 47 34.02 -107.16 -33.18
C LYS A 47 32.71 -107.43 -33.98
N LYS A 48 31.79 -106.47 -34.02
CA LYS A 48 30.82 -106.28 -35.12
C LYS A 48 30.67 -104.83 -35.59
N GLU A 49 31.39 -103.90 -34.97
CA GLU A 49 31.24 -102.45 -35.22
C GLU A 49 32.36 -101.87 -36.10
N ALA A 50 33.14 -102.67 -36.84
CA ALA A 50 34.31 -102.17 -37.57
C ALA A 50 33.97 -101.37 -38.85
N GLU A 51 32.75 -101.49 -39.37
CA GLU A 51 32.21 -100.62 -40.43
C GLU A 51 31.37 -99.47 -39.85
N GLU A 52 30.54 -99.72 -38.82
CA GLU A 52 29.77 -98.65 -38.16
C GLU A 52 30.63 -97.66 -37.37
N LYS A 53 31.69 -98.07 -36.66
CA LYS A 53 32.55 -97.13 -35.92
C LYS A 53 33.31 -96.18 -36.82
N ARG A 54 33.69 -96.59 -38.04
CA ARG A 54 34.31 -95.68 -39.01
C ARG A 54 33.30 -94.66 -39.55
N GLU A 55 32.06 -95.09 -39.86
CA GLU A 55 31.00 -94.14 -40.19
C GLU A 55 30.61 -93.23 -39.01
N ILE A 56 30.73 -93.68 -37.76
CA ILE A 56 30.37 -92.90 -36.56
C ILE A 56 31.52 -91.97 -36.14
N GLU A 57 32.78 -92.36 -36.30
CA GLU A 57 33.95 -91.48 -36.13
C GLU A 57 34.00 -90.43 -37.24
N GLU A 58 33.83 -90.79 -38.53
CA GLU A 58 33.76 -89.80 -39.62
C GLU A 58 32.55 -88.86 -39.48
N LYS A 59 31.40 -89.34 -38.94
CA LYS A 59 30.25 -88.46 -38.61
C LYS A 59 30.53 -87.59 -37.39
N ARG A 60 31.23 -88.07 -36.36
CA ARG A 60 31.61 -87.27 -35.18
C ARG A 60 32.66 -86.22 -35.52
N GLU A 61 33.71 -86.58 -36.27
CA GLU A 61 34.68 -85.62 -36.80
C GLU A 61 34.01 -84.63 -37.75
N GLY A 62 33.00 -85.05 -38.54
CA GLY A 62 32.16 -84.16 -39.33
C GLY A 62 31.37 -83.16 -38.48
N GLU A 63 30.61 -83.64 -37.48
CA GLU A 63 29.85 -82.81 -36.55
C GLU A 63 30.74 -81.88 -35.69
N GLU A 64 31.96 -82.31 -35.35
CA GLU A 64 32.93 -81.54 -34.60
C GLU A 64 33.57 -80.45 -35.47
N ASN A 65 33.92 -80.76 -36.72
CA ASN A 65 34.34 -79.77 -37.72
C ASN A 65 33.22 -78.75 -38.03
N GLU A 66 31.95 -79.16 -38.09
CA GLU A 66 30.81 -78.24 -38.24
C GLU A 66 30.64 -77.31 -37.03
N ARG A 67 30.84 -77.83 -35.80
CA ARG A 67 30.85 -77.01 -34.58
C ARG A 67 32.03 -76.04 -34.53
N GLU A 68 33.22 -76.45 -34.97
CA GLU A 68 34.38 -75.56 -35.09
C GLU A 68 34.16 -74.47 -36.15
N GLN A 69 33.54 -74.81 -37.27
CA GLN A 69 33.15 -73.84 -38.30
C GLN A 69 32.10 -72.85 -37.78
N PHE A 70 31.11 -73.31 -37.01
CA PHE A 70 30.13 -72.42 -36.38
C PHE A 70 30.80 -71.51 -35.31
N ARG A 71 31.70 -72.06 -34.49
CA ARG A 71 32.48 -71.30 -33.50
C ARG A 71 33.36 -70.24 -34.15
N THR A 72 34.07 -70.57 -35.22
CA THR A 72 34.93 -69.63 -35.95
C THR A 72 34.12 -68.60 -36.75
N GLY A 73 32.95 -68.97 -37.29
CA GLY A 73 31.97 -68.04 -37.85
C GLY A 73 31.50 -67.01 -36.82
N ALA A 74 31.00 -67.46 -35.68
CA ALA A 74 30.54 -66.58 -34.59
C ALA A 74 31.67 -65.68 -34.02
N LEU A 75 32.91 -66.17 -33.95
CA LEU A 75 34.07 -65.36 -33.55
C LEU A 75 34.43 -64.29 -34.59
N ASN A 76 34.27 -64.57 -35.89
CA ASN A 76 34.45 -63.57 -36.94
C ASN A 76 33.33 -62.53 -36.91
N GLU A 77 32.07 -62.92 -36.73
CA GLU A 77 30.94 -61.99 -36.54
C GLU A 77 31.14 -61.09 -35.31
N LEU A 78 31.60 -61.65 -34.18
CA LEU A 78 31.94 -60.89 -32.98
C LEU A 78 33.06 -59.87 -33.25
N LYS A 79 34.07 -60.26 -34.03
CA LYS A 79 35.19 -59.40 -34.42
C LYS A 79 34.75 -58.26 -35.34
N ASP A 80 33.85 -58.52 -36.29
CA ASP A 80 33.28 -57.51 -37.16
C ASP A 80 32.44 -56.51 -36.35
N ILE A 81 31.64 -56.98 -35.39
CA ILE A 81 30.92 -56.12 -34.42
C ILE A 81 31.88 -55.27 -33.59
N GLU A 82 32.99 -55.81 -33.08
CA GLU A 82 33.97 -55.02 -32.31
C GLU A 82 34.67 -53.96 -33.19
N ILE A 83 34.94 -54.26 -34.47
CA ILE A 83 35.45 -53.26 -35.42
C ILE A 83 34.42 -52.14 -35.62
N GLU A 84 33.15 -52.47 -35.85
CA GLU A 84 32.09 -51.46 -35.95
C GLU A 84 31.98 -50.60 -34.68
N PHE A 85 32.03 -51.24 -33.51
CA PHE A 85 31.95 -50.59 -32.20
C PHE A 85 33.15 -49.68 -31.91
N ALA A 86 34.36 -50.07 -32.33
CA ALA A 86 35.54 -49.22 -32.30
C ALA A 86 35.34 -47.96 -33.18
N THR A 87 34.89 -48.12 -34.44
CA THR A 87 34.64 -46.93 -35.28
C THR A 87 33.50 -46.04 -34.74
N LEU A 88 32.53 -46.61 -34.03
CA LEU A 88 31.47 -45.85 -33.37
C LEU A 88 32.03 -45.02 -32.20
N LYS A 89 32.90 -45.61 -31.36
CA LYS A 89 33.61 -44.90 -30.27
C LYS A 89 34.44 -43.74 -30.83
N ASP A 90 35.22 -43.98 -31.89
CA ASP A 90 36.07 -42.93 -32.49
C ASP A 90 35.23 -41.77 -33.04
N LYS A 91 34.14 -42.06 -33.77
CA LYS A 91 33.19 -41.05 -34.25
C LYS A 91 32.51 -40.29 -33.11
N LEU A 92 32.19 -40.96 -32.00
CA LEU A 92 31.63 -40.32 -30.80
C LEU A 92 32.64 -39.34 -30.19
N TYR A 93 33.87 -39.78 -29.96
CA TYR A 93 34.92 -38.94 -29.38
C TYR A 93 35.31 -37.78 -30.30
N GLU A 94 35.41 -37.99 -31.61
CA GLU A 94 35.57 -36.90 -32.58
C GLU A 94 34.44 -35.87 -32.50
N THR A 95 33.19 -36.33 -32.33
CA THR A 95 32.02 -35.43 -32.25
C THR A 95 32.04 -34.62 -30.95
N GLN A 96 32.40 -35.26 -29.83
CA GLN A 96 32.59 -34.58 -28.54
C GLN A 96 33.74 -33.58 -28.59
N LEU A 97 34.87 -33.94 -29.20
CA LEU A 97 36.02 -33.04 -29.40
C LEU A 97 35.62 -31.81 -30.23
N LYS A 98 34.95 -32.01 -31.36
CA LYS A 98 34.47 -30.92 -32.24
C LYS A 98 33.48 -29.99 -31.54
N LYS A 99 32.63 -30.52 -30.65
CA LYS A 99 31.74 -29.73 -29.78
C LYS A 99 32.54 -28.86 -28.80
N LEU A 100 33.48 -29.45 -28.07
CA LEU A 100 34.33 -28.75 -27.12
C LEU A 100 35.21 -27.68 -27.79
N GLU A 101 35.78 -27.97 -28.96
CA GLU A 101 36.52 -26.97 -29.75
C GLU A 101 35.65 -25.79 -30.18
N LEU A 102 34.39 -26.05 -30.54
CA LEU A 102 33.46 -24.99 -30.93
C LEU A 102 33.05 -24.14 -29.74
N GLU A 103 32.76 -24.76 -28.59
CA GLU A 103 32.48 -24.07 -27.32
C GLU A 103 33.69 -23.22 -26.90
N LEU A 104 34.92 -23.75 -27.01
CA LEU A 104 36.16 -23.02 -26.72
C LEU A 104 36.33 -21.81 -27.65
N LYS A 105 36.16 -21.98 -28.97
CA LYS A 105 36.20 -20.87 -29.96
C LYS A 105 35.13 -19.82 -29.68
N LEU A 106 33.94 -20.20 -29.21
CA LEU A 106 32.89 -19.25 -28.79
C LEU A 106 33.27 -18.50 -27.51
N CYS A 107 33.94 -19.15 -26.56
CA CYS A 107 34.49 -18.51 -25.37
C CYS A 107 35.60 -17.52 -25.71
N GLU A 108 36.57 -17.88 -26.56
CA GLU A 108 37.63 -16.96 -27.05
C GLU A 108 37.03 -15.72 -27.75
N MET A 109 35.98 -15.91 -28.54
CA MET A 109 35.26 -14.81 -29.20
C MET A 109 34.31 -14.04 -28.27
N ASN A 110 34.20 -14.39 -26.98
CA ASN A 110 33.25 -13.84 -26.00
C ASN A 110 31.77 -13.90 -26.47
N LYS A 111 31.43 -14.95 -27.23
CA LYS A 111 30.09 -15.19 -27.82
C LYS A 111 29.40 -16.44 -27.28
N HIS A 112 29.91 -17.03 -26.20
CA HIS A 112 29.26 -18.16 -25.53
C HIS A 112 27.84 -17.78 -25.10
N PRO A 113 26.81 -18.61 -25.36
CA PRO A 113 25.41 -18.25 -25.10
C PRO A 113 25.16 -17.88 -23.63
N ASP A 114 25.75 -18.62 -22.69
CA ASP A 114 25.60 -18.35 -21.25
C ASP A 114 26.23 -17.02 -20.85
N PHE A 115 27.38 -16.67 -21.42
CA PHE A 115 28.03 -15.37 -21.19
C PHE A 115 27.15 -14.22 -21.70
N LEU A 116 26.58 -14.37 -22.90
CA LEU A 116 25.63 -13.38 -23.45
C LEU A 116 24.34 -13.29 -22.64
N TYR A 117 23.89 -14.39 -22.02
CA TYR A 117 22.76 -14.38 -21.09
C TYR A 117 23.08 -13.58 -19.82
N PHE A 118 24.20 -13.86 -19.15
CA PHE A 118 24.62 -13.12 -17.96
C PHE A 118 24.86 -11.63 -18.26
N MET A 119 25.47 -11.31 -19.40
CA MET A 119 25.68 -9.92 -19.82
C MET A 119 24.36 -9.16 -19.99
N LYS A 120 23.34 -9.78 -20.60
CA LYS A 120 21.99 -9.19 -20.70
C LYS A 120 21.35 -8.95 -19.33
N MET A 121 21.44 -9.91 -18.42
CA MET A 121 20.91 -9.77 -17.05
C MET A 121 21.59 -8.61 -16.30
N ILE A 122 22.90 -8.44 -16.46
CA ILE A 122 23.65 -7.31 -15.89
C ILE A 122 23.20 -5.97 -16.52
N ASP A 123 23.11 -5.91 -17.84
CA ASP A 123 22.66 -4.71 -18.58
C ASP A 123 21.22 -4.31 -18.21
N GLU A 124 20.31 -5.26 -18.08
CA GLU A 124 18.91 -5.04 -17.68
C GLU A 124 18.81 -4.53 -16.24
N ASN A 125 19.56 -5.14 -15.31
CA ASN A 125 19.65 -4.68 -13.94
C ASN A 125 20.19 -3.24 -13.86
N PHE A 126 21.28 -2.96 -14.57
CA PHE A 126 21.90 -1.64 -14.62
C PHE A 126 20.97 -0.57 -15.21
N LYS A 127 20.27 -0.87 -16.31
CA LYS A 127 19.23 0.00 -16.89
C LYS A 127 18.11 0.27 -15.89
N GLY A 128 17.63 -0.76 -15.18
CA GLY A 128 16.61 -0.62 -14.13
C GLY A 128 17.07 0.26 -12.97
N GLN A 129 18.32 0.15 -12.53
CA GLN A 129 18.91 1.03 -11.51
C GLN A 129 18.97 2.49 -11.97
N ILE A 130 19.43 2.73 -13.20
CA ILE A 130 19.48 4.08 -13.80
C ILE A 130 18.07 4.68 -13.87
N GLU A 131 17.09 3.94 -14.38
CA GLU A 131 15.72 4.44 -14.51
C GLU A 131 15.11 4.76 -13.14
N ARG A 132 15.29 3.88 -12.14
CA ARG A 132 14.87 4.11 -10.76
C ARG A 132 15.50 5.36 -10.17
N SER A 133 16.78 5.60 -10.41
CA SER A 133 17.50 6.80 -9.95
C SER A 133 16.96 8.08 -10.59
N ILE A 134 16.76 8.07 -11.92
CA ILE A 134 16.18 9.19 -12.67
C ILE A 134 14.76 9.50 -12.18
N ASN A 135 13.93 8.47 -11.98
CA ASN A 135 12.56 8.63 -11.50
C ASN A 135 12.51 9.15 -10.06
N LEU A 136 13.43 8.71 -9.19
CA LEU A 136 13.61 9.24 -7.84
C LEU A 136 14.03 10.72 -7.86
N GLN A 137 14.96 11.12 -8.74
CA GLN A 137 15.36 12.52 -8.90
C GLN A 137 14.20 13.40 -9.38
N LYS A 138 13.45 12.96 -10.39
CA LYS A 138 12.23 13.64 -10.88
C LYS A 138 11.16 13.75 -9.81
N TYR A 139 11.03 12.77 -8.92
CA TYR A 139 10.10 12.82 -7.79
C TYR A 139 10.57 13.83 -6.73
N ARG A 140 11.84 13.76 -6.30
CA ARG A 140 12.44 14.70 -5.33
C ARG A 140 12.29 16.16 -5.77
N LEU A 141 12.54 16.46 -7.05
CA LEU A 141 12.35 17.81 -7.61
C LEU A 141 10.88 18.28 -7.53
N ARG A 142 9.91 17.40 -7.81
CA ARG A 142 8.48 17.71 -7.66
C ARG A 142 8.09 17.97 -6.22
N CYS A 143 8.59 17.16 -5.27
CA CYS A 143 8.38 17.39 -3.84
C CYS A 143 8.96 18.73 -3.38
N LEU A 144 10.19 19.06 -3.78
CA LEU A 144 10.84 20.33 -3.44
C LEU A 144 10.06 21.55 -3.97
N ASN A 145 9.55 21.47 -5.20
CA ASN A 145 8.71 22.53 -5.78
C ASN A 145 7.39 22.69 -5.02
N SER A 146 6.72 21.58 -4.67
CA SER A 146 5.48 21.58 -3.88
C SER A 146 5.70 22.19 -2.49
N GLN A 147 6.76 21.74 -1.80
CA GLN A 147 7.17 22.26 -0.48
C GLN A 147 7.51 23.75 -0.53
N THR A 148 8.21 24.20 -1.58
CA THR A 148 8.52 25.63 -1.80
C THR A 148 7.25 26.46 -2.00
N GLY A 149 6.28 25.93 -2.77
CA GLY A 149 4.97 26.56 -2.93
C GLY A 149 4.22 26.67 -1.60
N ALA A 150 4.16 25.59 -0.83
CA ALA A 150 3.52 25.55 0.49
C ALA A 150 4.17 26.55 1.47
N TYR A 151 5.50 26.61 1.57
CA TYR A 151 6.19 27.56 2.44
C TYR A 151 5.93 29.02 2.05
N ARG A 152 5.90 29.35 0.74
CA ARG A 152 5.56 30.72 0.30
C ARG A 152 4.16 31.12 0.78
N VAL A 153 3.17 30.23 0.59
CA VAL A 153 1.80 30.45 1.06
C VAL A 153 1.74 30.58 2.58
N GLN A 154 2.44 29.72 3.32
CA GLN A 154 2.53 29.78 4.78
C GLN A 154 3.12 31.11 5.28
N ILE A 155 4.21 31.59 4.66
CA ILE A 155 4.84 32.88 5.01
C ILE A 155 3.87 34.04 4.74
N HIS A 156 3.16 34.06 3.62
CA HIS A 156 2.16 35.08 3.32
C HIS A 156 0.97 35.05 4.31
N GLN A 157 0.46 33.86 4.66
CA GLN A 157 -0.61 33.72 5.65
C GLN A 157 -0.14 34.19 7.05
N GLN A 158 1.07 33.83 7.45
CA GLN A 158 1.64 34.28 8.72
C GLN A 158 1.84 35.81 8.74
N PHE A 159 2.27 36.41 7.63
CA PHE A 159 2.39 37.86 7.51
C PHE A 159 1.03 38.57 7.67
N ILE A 160 -0.01 38.11 6.97
CA ILE A 160 -1.37 38.69 7.08
C ILE A 160 -1.86 38.58 8.53
N ARG A 161 -1.72 37.39 9.13
CA ARG A 161 -2.08 37.15 10.53
C ARG A 161 -1.34 38.08 11.49
N ASN A 162 -0.02 38.27 11.32
CA ASN A 162 0.76 39.18 12.16
C ASN A 162 0.26 40.64 12.05
N CYS A 163 -0.12 41.09 10.85
CA CYS A 163 -0.71 42.42 10.64
C CYS A 163 -2.08 42.57 11.32
N GLU A 164 -2.91 41.53 11.25
CA GLU A 164 -4.21 41.48 11.94
C GLU A 164 -4.05 41.44 13.47
N ASP A 165 -3.19 40.57 14.00
CA ASP A 165 -2.88 40.45 15.43
C ASP A 165 -2.34 41.77 16.00
N LEU A 166 -1.49 42.49 15.25
CA LEU A 166 -1.01 43.83 15.62
C LEU A 166 -2.15 44.85 15.66
N LYS A 167 -3.00 44.88 14.63
CA LYS A 167 -4.18 45.77 14.57
C LYS A 167 -5.14 45.49 15.72
N TYR A 168 -5.49 44.23 15.98
CA TYR A 168 -6.36 43.86 17.09
C TYR A 168 -5.71 44.16 18.44
N GLY A 169 -4.39 43.99 18.57
CA GLY A 169 -3.63 44.40 19.75
C GLY A 169 -3.72 45.91 20.02
N GLN A 170 -3.61 46.75 18.99
CA GLN A 170 -3.78 48.20 19.11
C GLN A 170 -5.23 48.59 19.45
N ILE A 171 -6.23 48.02 18.76
CA ILE A 171 -7.65 48.25 19.06
C ILE A 171 -7.94 47.87 20.52
N ARG A 172 -7.43 46.74 21.00
CA ARG A 172 -7.62 46.28 22.38
C ARG A 172 -7.02 47.24 23.40
N LYS A 173 -5.83 47.79 23.14
CA LYS A 173 -5.21 48.82 24.00
C LYS A 173 -6.08 50.08 24.05
N ILE A 174 -6.36 50.70 22.91
CA ILE A 174 -7.20 51.91 22.82
C ILE A 174 -8.56 51.71 23.48
N THR A 175 -9.17 50.51 23.34
CA THR A 175 -10.43 50.17 24.00
C THR A 175 -10.27 50.08 25.53
N SER A 176 -9.18 49.46 26.03
CA SER A 176 -8.87 49.42 27.46
C SER A 176 -8.65 50.82 28.03
N ASP A 177 -7.79 51.61 27.39
CA ASP A 177 -7.47 52.98 27.77
C ASP A 177 -8.76 53.85 27.79
N TRP A 178 -9.66 53.66 26.83
CA TRP A 178 -10.97 54.33 26.80
C TRP A 178 -11.86 53.92 27.98
N TYR A 179 -11.93 52.62 28.32
CA TYR A 179 -12.68 52.16 29.49
C TYR A 179 -12.08 52.69 30.80
N GLU A 180 -10.75 52.76 30.91
CA GLU A 180 -10.04 53.31 32.06
C GLU A 180 -10.32 54.81 32.21
N ILE A 181 -10.17 55.61 31.15
CA ILE A 181 -10.51 57.06 31.16
C ILE A 181 -11.98 57.29 31.52
N ASN A 182 -12.91 56.47 31.02
CA ASN A 182 -14.32 56.60 31.37
C ASN A 182 -14.62 56.20 32.81
N LYS A 183 -13.89 55.21 33.35
CA LYS A 183 -13.97 54.83 34.76
C LYS A 183 -13.42 55.94 35.65
N GLU A 184 -12.24 56.47 35.35
CA GLU A 184 -11.63 57.61 36.05
C GLU A 184 -12.57 58.82 36.05
N ARG A 185 -13.11 59.19 34.89
CA ARG A 185 -14.09 60.27 34.77
C ARG A 185 -15.31 60.03 35.67
N ARG A 186 -15.90 58.83 35.66
CA ARG A 186 -17.02 58.50 36.55
C ARG A 186 -16.64 58.60 38.02
N THR A 187 -15.45 58.15 38.41
CA THR A 187 -14.98 58.28 39.80
C THR A 187 -14.73 59.73 40.22
N MET A 188 -14.31 60.60 39.29
CA MET A 188 -14.20 62.04 39.53
C MET A 188 -15.57 62.70 39.64
N ASP A 189 -16.51 62.34 38.75
CA ASP A 189 -17.87 62.87 38.74
C ASP A 189 -18.63 62.45 40.03
N THR A 190 -18.49 61.20 40.50
CA THR A 190 -19.10 60.74 41.76
C THR A 190 -18.43 61.34 43.00
N ALA A 191 -17.11 61.48 43.02
CA ALA A 191 -16.40 62.17 44.10
C ALA A 191 -16.76 63.66 44.20
N SER A 192 -16.94 64.33 43.05
CA SER A 192 -17.37 65.73 42.95
C SER A 192 -18.80 65.94 43.44
N LEU A 193 -19.74 65.08 43.02
CA LEU A 193 -21.15 65.18 43.43
C LEU A 193 -21.43 64.61 44.83
N GLN A 194 -20.47 63.94 45.47
CA GLN A 194 -20.66 63.15 46.70
C GLN A 194 -21.75 62.06 46.61
N THR A 195 -22.14 61.67 45.39
CA THR A 195 -23.23 60.73 45.14
C THR A 195 -22.66 59.33 44.88
N PRO A 196 -23.14 58.28 45.59
CA PRO A 196 -22.70 56.91 45.34
C PRO A 196 -22.96 56.41 43.91
N GLU A 197 -22.03 55.58 43.41
CA GLU A 197 -21.88 55.18 42.00
C GLU A 197 -23.12 54.51 41.37
N TYR A 198 -24.04 54.00 42.19
CA TYR A 198 -25.22 53.26 41.75
C TYR A 198 -26.46 54.13 41.43
N TYR A 199 -26.42 55.45 41.69
CA TYR A 199 -27.55 56.36 41.41
C TYR A 199 -27.39 57.21 40.14
N GLN A 200 -26.26 57.12 39.43
CA GLN A 200 -25.91 58.04 38.33
C GLN A 200 -26.80 57.98 37.07
N TYR A 201 -27.73 57.02 36.98
CA TYR A 201 -28.54 56.75 35.77
C TYR A 201 -30.04 57.02 35.93
N ASN A 202 -30.49 57.69 36.99
CA ASN A 202 -31.90 58.04 37.16
C ASN A 202 -32.05 59.42 37.78
N GLU A 203 -32.39 60.43 36.96
CA GLU A 203 -32.63 61.82 37.38
C GLU A 203 -33.68 61.93 38.51
N ASN A 204 -34.54 60.92 38.64
CA ASN A 204 -35.63 60.88 39.62
C ASN A 204 -35.21 60.31 41.00
N ILE A 205 -33.97 59.80 41.15
CA ILE A 205 -33.50 59.17 42.40
C ILE A 205 -32.39 60.02 43.04
N THR A 206 -32.82 61.08 43.73
CA THR A 206 -32.01 61.77 44.74
C THR A 206 -32.03 61.00 46.07
N ALA A 207 -31.08 61.28 46.97
CA ALA A 207 -31.00 60.64 48.29
C ALA A 207 -32.33 60.75 49.07
N ASP A 208 -32.95 61.93 49.07
CA ASP A 208 -34.23 62.22 49.72
C ASP A 208 -35.38 61.31 49.24
N ASN A 209 -35.35 60.90 47.97
CA ASN A 209 -36.39 60.04 47.38
C ASN A 209 -36.23 58.55 47.76
N VAL A 210 -35.06 58.17 48.28
CA VAL A 210 -34.73 56.79 48.69
C VAL A 210 -35.23 56.49 50.09
N GLU A 211 -35.31 57.50 50.98
CA GLU A 211 -35.74 57.29 52.38
C GLU A 211 -37.23 56.91 52.50
N SER A 212 -38.06 57.26 51.50
CA SER A 212 -39.47 56.89 51.49
C SER A 212 -39.70 55.45 51.06
N GLN A 213 -40.12 54.61 52.00
CA GLN A 213 -40.47 53.19 51.79
C GLN A 213 -41.48 52.98 50.64
N GLU A 214 -42.39 53.94 50.42
CA GLU A 214 -43.33 53.87 49.29
C GLU A 214 -42.63 53.99 47.94
N SER A 215 -41.67 54.90 47.80
CA SER A 215 -40.89 55.12 46.58
C SER A 215 -40.05 53.88 46.24
N ILE A 216 -39.40 53.27 47.24
CA ILE A 216 -38.72 51.98 47.11
C ILE A 216 -39.71 50.93 46.59
N SER A 217 -40.90 50.81 47.20
CA SER A 217 -41.89 49.80 46.81
C SER A 217 -42.40 49.98 45.36
N LYS A 218 -42.58 51.23 44.91
CA LYS A 218 -42.95 51.57 43.53
C LYS A 218 -41.83 51.17 42.55
N LEU A 219 -40.58 51.51 42.87
CA LEU A 219 -39.41 51.17 42.04
C LEU A 219 -39.18 49.66 41.94
N VAL A 220 -39.32 48.92 43.05
CA VAL A 220 -39.24 47.45 43.06
C VAL A 220 -40.36 46.83 42.21
N ARG A 221 -41.60 47.34 42.28
CA ARG A 221 -42.70 46.88 41.42
C ARG A 221 -42.41 47.14 39.94
N GLN A 222 -41.94 48.33 39.57
CA GLN A 222 -41.56 48.68 38.20
C GLN A 222 -40.45 47.77 37.69
N ARG A 223 -39.35 47.62 38.45
CA ARG A 223 -38.23 46.74 38.12
C ARG A 223 -38.69 45.29 37.91
N ASN A 224 -39.56 44.79 38.78
CA ASN A 224 -40.07 43.42 38.67
C ASN A 224 -41.04 43.25 37.48
N SER A 225 -41.76 44.29 37.05
CA SER A 225 -42.53 44.29 35.78
C SER A 225 -41.60 44.16 34.59
N VAL A 226 -40.59 45.02 34.50
CA VAL A 226 -39.59 45.01 33.41
C VAL A 226 -38.86 43.66 33.34
N TYR A 227 -38.47 43.06 34.47
CA TYR A 227 -37.89 41.72 34.46
C TYR A 227 -38.86 40.62 34.02
N LYS A 228 -40.15 40.74 34.31
CA LYS A 228 -41.18 39.80 33.81
C LYS A 228 -41.34 39.92 32.29
N GLU A 229 -41.35 41.14 31.76
CA GLU A 229 -41.38 41.42 30.33
C GLU A 229 -40.12 40.89 29.62
N ILE A 230 -38.92 41.15 30.16
CA ILE A 230 -37.66 40.61 29.64
C ILE A 230 -37.67 39.07 29.68
N GLY A 231 -38.16 38.45 30.75
CA GLY A 231 -38.29 36.99 30.86
C GLY A 231 -39.22 36.41 29.78
N ASN A 232 -40.35 37.07 29.51
CA ASN A 232 -41.24 36.70 28.41
C ASN A 232 -40.54 36.83 27.04
N MET A 233 -39.82 37.92 26.79
CA MET A 233 -39.08 38.14 25.55
C MET A 233 -37.95 37.12 25.35
N GLN A 234 -37.22 36.78 26.42
CA GLN A 234 -36.20 35.72 26.38
C GLN A 234 -36.81 34.33 26.11
N ALA A 235 -37.99 34.05 26.66
CA ALA A 235 -38.73 32.84 26.35
C ALA A 235 -39.14 32.81 24.85
N LEU A 236 -39.67 33.90 24.30
CA LEU A 236 -40.02 34.01 22.88
C LEU A 236 -38.81 33.79 21.96
N ILE A 237 -37.65 34.39 22.28
CA ILE A 237 -36.40 34.16 21.54
C ILE A 237 -36.03 32.66 21.56
N LYS A 238 -36.17 31.99 22.71
CA LYS A 238 -35.84 30.57 22.88
C LYS A 238 -36.80 29.63 22.14
N TYR A 239 -38.10 29.91 22.13
CA TYR A 239 -39.11 29.03 21.54
C TYR A 239 -39.38 29.29 20.05
N GLN A 240 -39.25 30.55 19.59
CA GLN A 240 -39.71 30.95 18.26
C GLN A 240 -38.57 31.33 17.29
N LYS A 241 -37.32 31.45 17.79
CA LYS A 241 -36.08 31.78 17.04
C LYS A 241 -36.08 33.08 16.21
N VAL A 242 -37.19 33.79 16.13
CA VAL A 242 -37.36 35.06 15.41
C VAL A 242 -38.18 36.00 16.30
N PHE A 243 -37.87 37.29 16.27
CA PHE A 243 -38.71 38.31 16.88
C PHE A 243 -40.09 38.29 16.18
N PRO A 244 -41.22 38.52 16.88
CA PRO A 244 -42.53 38.65 16.25
C PRO A 244 -42.61 39.98 15.47
N SER A 245 -41.95 40.01 14.31
CA SER A 245 -42.02 41.10 13.35
C SER A 245 -43.33 40.99 12.58
N SER A 246 -44.19 42.00 12.73
CA SER A 246 -45.44 42.14 11.96
C SER A 246 -45.21 42.27 10.45
N LEU A 247 -43.96 42.38 10.00
CA LEU A 247 -43.56 42.53 8.60
C LEU A 247 -43.41 41.19 7.86
N ASN A 248 -43.36 40.04 8.55
CA ASN A 248 -43.04 38.76 7.91
C ASN A 248 -44.24 38.06 7.23
N ASN A 249 -45.47 38.38 7.63
CA ASN A 249 -46.72 37.79 7.11
C ASN A 249 -47.73 38.90 6.72
N LEU A 250 -47.28 39.87 5.91
CA LEU A 250 -48.18 40.87 5.32
C LEU A 250 -48.81 40.32 4.04
N GLU A 251 -49.97 39.68 4.17
CA GLU A 251 -50.89 39.48 3.05
C GLU A 251 -51.68 40.78 2.78
N GLY A 252 -52.12 40.98 1.53
CA GLY A 252 -52.91 42.16 1.17
C GLY A 252 -54.28 42.12 1.84
N CYS A 253 -54.66 43.18 2.56
CA CYS A 253 -55.96 43.29 3.22
C CYS A 253 -57.11 43.12 2.21
N ASP A 254 -57.95 42.11 2.40
CA ASP A 254 -59.12 41.89 1.55
C ASP A 254 -60.22 42.91 1.89
N SER A 255 -61.07 43.20 0.90
CA SER A 255 -62.17 44.16 1.00
C SER A 255 -63.14 43.82 2.15
N GLN A 256 -63.25 42.53 2.50
CA GLN A 256 -64.08 42.06 3.63
C GLN A 256 -63.49 42.44 4.99
N ASP A 257 -62.19 42.23 5.18
CA ASP A 257 -61.49 42.58 6.43
C ASP A 257 -61.50 44.09 6.64
N MET A 258 -61.22 44.85 5.59
CA MET A 258 -61.29 46.31 5.60
C MET A 258 -62.69 46.81 5.99
N ALA A 259 -63.75 46.17 5.49
CA ALA A 259 -65.13 46.47 5.86
C ALA A 259 -65.49 46.05 7.29
N GLN A 260 -64.85 45.01 7.84
CA GLN A 260 -65.00 44.60 9.23
C GLN A 260 -64.33 45.58 10.19
N ASP A 261 -63.10 46.01 9.90
CA ASP A 261 -62.35 46.97 10.73
C ASP A 261 -63.00 48.35 10.71
N LEU A 262 -63.50 48.82 9.56
CA LEU A 262 -64.28 50.05 9.48
C LEU A 262 -65.54 50.00 10.36
N ARG A 263 -66.20 48.84 10.46
CA ARG A 263 -67.34 48.65 11.39
C ARG A 263 -66.88 48.67 12.85
N GLN A 264 -65.76 48.03 13.19
CA GLN A 264 -65.22 48.06 14.56
C GLN A 264 -64.80 49.47 14.99
N MET A 265 -64.28 50.28 14.06
CA MET A 265 -63.99 51.70 14.27
C MET A 265 -65.22 52.63 14.15
N ASN A 266 -66.44 52.09 14.03
CA ASN A 266 -67.70 52.84 13.90
C ASN A 266 -67.80 53.77 12.67
N ILE A 267 -67.02 53.51 11.62
CA ILE A 267 -67.01 54.27 10.37
C ILE A 267 -67.98 53.62 9.37
N LYS A 268 -68.98 54.39 8.89
CA LYS A 268 -69.97 53.88 7.92
C LYS A 268 -69.42 53.93 6.49
N PRO A 269 -69.51 52.84 5.70
CA PRO A 269 -69.06 52.85 4.30
C PRO A 269 -69.98 53.72 3.43
N SER A 270 -69.37 54.53 2.56
CA SER A 270 -70.06 55.42 1.63
C SER A 270 -70.53 54.66 0.38
N HIS A 271 -71.85 54.56 0.17
CA HIS A 271 -72.40 54.10 -1.11
C HIS A 271 -72.38 55.23 -2.15
N HIS A 272 -71.41 55.20 -3.07
CA HIS A 272 -71.50 55.95 -4.32
C HIS A 272 -72.31 55.14 -5.34
N ASN A 273 -73.54 55.57 -5.58
CA ASN A 273 -74.36 55.07 -6.68
C ASN A 273 -73.85 55.66 -8.00
N ASN A 274 -73.15 54.85 -8.81
CA ASN A 274 -72.96 55.18 -10.21
C ASN A 274 -74.31 55.11 -10.94
N LYS A 275 -74.89 56.27 -11.24
CA LYS A 275 -75.86 56.39 -12.33
C LYS A 275 -75.11 56.48 -13.66
N VAL A 276 -75.77 55.94 -14.68
CA VAL A 276 -75.40 55.93 -16.11
C VAL A 276 -74.94 57.29 -16.60
#